data_AF-A0A7W1NPF4-F1
#
_entry.id   AF-A0A7W1NPF4-F1
#
_cell.length_a   1.000
_cell.length_b   1.000
_cell.length_c   1.000
_cell.angle_alpha   90.00
_cell.angle_beta   90.00
_cell.angle_gamma   90.00
#
_symmetry.space_group_name_H-M   'P 1'
#
loop_
_entity.id
_entity.type
_entity.pdbx_description
1 polymer ?
#
loop_
_entity_poly.entity_id
_entity_poly.type
_entity_poly.pdbx_seq_one_letter_code
_entity_poly.pdbx_strand_id
1 'polypeptide(L)'
;MVNNARIVAIAQALLAALLFGASAPLAKLLLGNVEPVMLAALLYLGSGLGVLLVKVFQRLENKTVEDETRIKRTDWKWLAGAVIAGGVAAPIILLFSLRQTPASTASLLLNFESVATTFIAVIVFKEVISRRAFWAVTCVTLASILLSLDHSGQWGISLGAIGILGACILWGIDNNFTRNISAKDPLTIVLVKGFGAGSFSLLLALVLQNAIPSVSIIFGALLLGSISYGMSIVLFIRAMRALGAARTSALFGTSPLVGVLLSFLLLREFPSSLFLIALPLILLAIFLLLRERDTATKPT
;
A
#
# COMPACT_ATOMS: atom_id res chain seq x y z
N MET A 1 21.95 -6.32 20.84
CA MET A 1 20.53 -6.69 20.64
C MET A 1 19.73 -5.63 19.87
N VAL A 2 19.79 -4.34 20.25
CA VAL A 2 19.08 -3.24 19.55
C VAL A 2 19.38 -3.15 18.05
N ASN A 3 20.63 -3.41 17.63
CA ASN A 3 21.02 -3.36 16.22
C ASN A 3 20.36 -4.46 15.36
N ASN A 4 20.19 -5.67 15.90
CA ASN A 4 19.59 -6.78 15.16
C ASN A 4 18.08 -6.56 14.95
N ALA A 5 17.37 -6.09 15.97
CA ALA A 5 15.94 -5.78 15.85
C ALA A 5 15.67 -4.69 14.80
N ARG A 6 16.53 -3.66 14.74
CA ARG A 6 16.44 -2.59 13.73
C ARG A 6 16.69 -3.13 12.32
N ILE A 7 17.68 -4.01 12.13
CA ILE A 7 17.97 -4.64 10.83
C ILE A 7 16.79 -5.49 10.37
N VAL A 8 16.22 -6.30 11.27
CA VAL A 8 15.03 -7.13 10.96
C VAL A 8 13.87 -6.25 10.52
N ALA A 9 13.58 -5.15 11.21
CA ALA A 9 12.49 -4.25 10.84
C ALA A 9 12.71 -3.57 9.48
N ILE A 10 13.96 -3.20 9.14
CA ILE A 10 14.30 -2.66 7.83
C ILE A 10 14.07 -3.72 6.74
N ALA A 11 14.54 -4.95 6.97
CA ALA A 11 14.33 -6.06 6.04
C ALA A 11 12.84 -6.37 5.84
N GLN A 12 12.04 -6.32 6.91
CA GLN A 12 10.58 -6.45 6.84
C GLN A 12 9.94 -5.36 5.98
N ALA A 13 10.34 -4.08 6.16
CA ALA A 13 9.81 -2.98 5.37
C ALA A 13 10.17 -3.11 3.88
N LEU A 14 11.41 -3.50 3.56
CA LEU A 14 11.86 -3.69 2.17
C LEU A 14 11.19 -4.91 1.52
N LEU A 15 11.01 -6.00 2.26
CA LEU A 15 10.29 -7.16 1.77
C LEU A 15 8.80 -6.83 1.55
N ALA A 16 8.18 -6.10 2.47
CA ALA A 16 6.82 -5.59 2.28
C ALA A 16 6.73 -4.75 0.99
N ALA A 17 7.72 -3.86 0.78
CA ALA A 17 7.80 -3.03 -0.41
C ALA A 17 7.89 -3.88 -1.69
N LEU A 18 8.74 -4.91 -1.70
CA LEU A 18 8.89 -5.84 -2.81
C LEU A 18 7.58 -6.57 -3.14
N LEU A 19 6.92 -7.12 -2.13
CA LEU A 19 5.67 -7.87 -2.29
C LEU A 19 4.52 -6.98 -2.76
N PHE A 20 4.39 -5.77 -2.19
CA PHE A 20 3.36 -4.82 -2.59
C PHE A 20 3.62 -4.22 -3.98
N GLY A 21 4.89 -3.99 -4.34
CA GLY A 21 5.26 -3.43 -5.64
C GLY A 21 4.83 -4.30 -6.82
N ALA A 22 4.74 -5.62 -6.63
CA ALA A 22 4.20 -6.52 -7.64
C ALA A 22 2.69 -6.39 -7.86
N SER A 23 1.94 -5.73 -6.95
CA SER A 23 0.48 -5.67 -6.99
C SER A 23 -0.06 -4.98 -8.23
N ALA A 24 0.41 -3.76 -8.55
CA ALA A 24 -0.12 -2.96 -9.66
C ALA A 24 0.01 -3.65 -11.03
N PRO A 25 1.19 -4.14 -11.47
CA PRO A 25 1.30 -4.83 -12.75
C PRO A 25 0.52 -6.15 -12.80
N LEU A 26 0.55 -6.95 -11.73
CA LEU A 26 -0.17 -8.23 -11.70
C LEU A 26 -1.69 -8.03 -11.63
N ALA A 27 -2.17 -7.06 -10.85
CA ALA A 27 -3.59 -6.70 -10.82
C ALA A 27 -4.07 -6.19 -12.17
N LYS A 28 -3.22 -5.42 -12.89
CA LYS A 28 -3.57 -4.95 -14.23
C LYS A 28 -3.73 -6.09 -15.24
N LEU A 29 -2.91 -7.14 -15.16
CA LEU A 29 -3.10 -8.35 -15.98
C LEU A 29 -4.46 -9.02 -15.70
N LEU A 30 -4.90 -9.02 -14.45
CA LEU A 30 -6.20 -9.58 -14.05
C LEU A 30 -7.39 -8.70 -14.48
N LEU A 31 -7.22 -7.36 -14.50
CA LEU A 31 -8.27 -6.41 -14.90
C LEU A 31 -8.73 -6.58 -16.36
N GLY A 32 -7.95 -7.26 -17.21
CA GLY A 32 -8.39 -7.61 -18.56
C GLY A 32 -9.56 -8.59 -18.60
N ASN A 33 -9.82 -9.31 -17.50
CA ASN A 33 -10.85 -10.36 -17.43
C ASN A 33 -11.81 -10.19 -16.24
N VAL A 34 -11.59 -9.20 -15.36
CA VAL A 34 -12.34 -9.03 -14.11
C VAL A 34 -12.69 -7.57 -13.88
N GLU A 35 -13.92 -7.33 -13.42
CA GLU A 35 -14.34 -5.98 -13.01
C GLU A 35 -13.59 -5.50 -11.74
N PRO A 36 -13.22 -4.20 -11.65
CA PRO A 36 -12.41 -3.63 -10.56
C PRO A 36 -12.91 -3.96 -9.16
N VAL A 37 -14.22 -3.86 -8.93
CA VAL A 37 -14.81 -4.11 -7.61
C VAL A 37 -14.71 -5.60 -7.23
N MET A 38 -14.92 -6.51 -8.20
CA MET A 38 -14.75 -7.95 -7.98
C MET A 38 -13.29 -8.30 -7.72
N LEU A 39 -12.36 -7.70 -8.48
CA LEU A 39 -10.94 -7.91 -8.25
C LEU A 39 -10.49 -7.37 -6.87
N ALA A 40 -10.95 -6.18 -6.44
CA ALA A 40 -10.70 -5.66 -5.10
C ALA A 40 -11.17 -6.66 -4.02
N ALA A 41 -12.37 -7.23 -4.19
CA ALA A 41 -12.92 -8.22 -3.29
C ALA A 41 -12.00 -9.44 -3.16
N LEU A 42 -11.58 -10.02 -4.29
CA LEU A 42 -10.71 -11.19 -4.31
C LEU A 42 -9.32 -10.89 -3.72
N LEU A 43 -8.72 -9.73 -4.01
CA LEU A 43 -7.42 -9.36 -3.43
C LEU A 43 -7.49 -9.24 -1.90
N TYR A 44 -8.54 -8.62 -1.36
CA TYR A 44 -8.67 -8.44 0.09
C TYR A 44 -9.15 -9.70 0.82
N LEU A 45 -10.02 -10.50 0.21
CA LEU A 45 -10.34 -11.84 0.73
C LEU A 45 -9.09 -12.73 0.73
N GLY A 46 -8.26 -12.66 -0.31
CA GLY A 46 -6.97 -13.35 -0.38
C GLY A 46 -6.03 -12.92 0.74
N SER A 47 -5.96 -11.60 1.02
CA SER A 47 -5.23 -11.05 2.17
C SER A 47 -5.69 -11.67 3.50
N GLY A 48 -7.00 -11.71 3.75
CA GLY A 48 -7.58 -12.32 4.95
C GLY A 48 -7.32 -13.82 5.05
N LEU A 49 -7.57 -14.57 3.97
CA LEU A 49 -7.37 -16.02 3.91
C LEU A 49 -5.90 -16.41 4.10
N GLY A 50 -4.97 -15.69 3.45
CA GLY A 50 -3.54 -15.93 3.60
C GLY A 50 -3.08 -15.81 5.05
N VAL A 51 -3.50 -14.73 5.73
CA VAL A 51 -3.17 -14.53 7.14
C VAL A 51 -3.89 -15.52 8.06
N LEU A 52 -5.11 -15.95 7.71
CA LEU A 52 -5.83 -16.99 8.45
C LEU A 52 -5.08 -18.31 8.40
N LEU A 53 -4.59 -18.71 7.22
CA LEU A 53 -3.77 -19.91 7.06
C LEU A 53 -2.51 -19.83 7.92
N VAL A 54 -1.81 -18.69 7.92
CA VAL A 54 -0.64 -18.48 8.79
C VAL A 54 -0.99 -18.66 10.27
N LYS A 55 -2.12 -18.12 10.74
CA LYS A 55 -2.57 -18.32 12.14
C LYS A 55 -2.88 -19.78 12.45
N VAL A 56 -3.53 -20.49 11.52
CA VAL A 56 -3.85 -21.91 11.70
C VAL A 56 -2.55 -22.73 11.79
N PHE A 57 -1.59 -22.51 10.89
CA PHE A 57 -0.29 -23.21 10.93
C PHE A 57 0.50 -22.91 12.22
N GLN A 58 0.54 -21.66 12.68
CA GLN A 58 1.19 -21.32 13.95
C GLN A 58 0.59 -22.06 15.14
N ARG A 59 -0.74 -22.24 15.15
CA ARG A 59 -1.45 -22.98 16.20
C ARG A 59 -1.17 -24.48 16.14
N LEU A 60 -1.06 -25.05 14.94
CA LEU A 60 -0.74 -26.47 14.75
C LEU A 60 0.71 -26.81 15.14
N GLU A 61 1.65 -25.88 14.94
CA GLU A 61 3.06 -26.08 15.30
C GLU A 61 3.34 -25.90 16.80
N ASN A 62 2.32 -25.66 17.66
CA ASN A 62 2.48 -25.34 19.08
C ASN A 62 3.50 -24.23 19.37
N LYS A 63 3.80 -23.38 18.38
CA LYS A 63 4.56 -22.16 18.63
C LYS A 63 3.68 -21.31 19.54
N THR A 64 4.15 -21.07 20.76
CA THR A 64 3.58 -20.03 21.62
C THR A 64 3.60 -18.76 20.79
N VAL A 65 2.42 -18.38 20.29
CA VAL A 65 2.22 -17.05 19.75
C VAL A 65 2.62 -16.14 20.91
N GLU A 66 3.75 -15.44 20.78
CA GLU A 66 4.15 -14.42 21.75
C GLU A 66 2.91 -13.60 22.10
N ASP A 67 2.76 -13.22 23.37
CA ASP A 67 1.53 -12.65 23.94
C ASP A 67 1.21 -11.28 23.30
N GLU A 68 0.76 -11.31 22.05
CA GLU A 68 0.52 -10.16 21.20
C GLU A 68 -0.66 -9.39 21.77
N THR A 69 -0.52 -8.07 21.85
CA THR A 69 -1.55 -7.26 22.51
C THR A 69 -2.85 -7.31 21.71
N ARG A 70 -3.91 -7.79 22.35
CA ARG A 70 -5.24 -7.89 21.74
C ARG A 70 -5.83 -6.50 21.44
N ILE A 71 -6.64 -6.45 20.39
CA ILE A 71 -7.40 -5.26 20.00
C ILE A 71 -8.46 -4.97 21.07
N LYS A 72 -8.45 -3.76 21.61
CA LYS A 72 -9.43 -3.28 22.62
C LYS A 72 -10.60 -2.58 21.93
N ARG A 73 -11.71 -2.37 22.64
CA ARG A 73 -12.88 -1.66 22.11
C ARG A 73 -12.55 -0.26 21.58
N THR A 74 -11.63 0.45 22.22
CA THR A 74 -11.17 1.78 21.82
C THR A 74 -10.42 1.81 20.48
N ASP A 75 -9.89 0.66 20.06
CA ASP A 75 -9.05 0.53 18.87
C ASP A 75 -9.91 0.33 17.59
N TRP A 76 -11.18 -0.05 17.76
CA TRP A 76 -12.08 -0.33 16.64
C TRP A 76 -12.37 0.87 15.76
N LYS A 77 -12.39 2.09 16.30
CA LYS A 77 -12.57 3.31 15.49
C LYS A 77 -11.45 3.50 14.47
N TRP A 78 -10.21 3.21 14.88
CA TRP A 78 -9.04 3.29 14.01
C TRP A 78 -9.04 2.15 12.99
N LEU A 79 -9.36 0.94 13.45
CA LEU A 79 -9.44 -0.22 12.57
C LEU A 79 -10.55 -0.06 11.52
N ALA A 80 -11.75 0.36 11.92
CA ALA A 80 -12.87 0.60 10.99
C ALA A 80 -12.53 1.69 9.97
N GLY A 81 -11.92 2.80 10.41
CA GLY A 81 -11.44 3.84 9.50
C GLY A 81 -10.42 3.30 8.50
N ALA A 82 -9.47 2.48 8.97
CA ALA A 82 -8.46 1.83 8.13
C ALA A 82 -9.08 0.86 7.10
N VAL A 83 -10.09 0.07 7.50
CA VAL A 83 -10.83 -0.81 6.59
C VAL A 83 -11.59 0.01 5.54
N ILE A 84 -12.30 1.05 5.93
CA ILE A 84 -13.13 1.83 5.00
C ILE A 84 -12.25 2.62 4.02
N ALA A 85 -11.26 3.35 4.52
CA ALA A 85 -10.41 4.19 3.68
C ALA A 85 -9.45 3.34 2.83
N GLY A 86 -8.60 2.53 3.48
CA GLY A 86 -7.53 1.81 2.80
C GLY A 86 -7.89 0.40 2.33
N GLY A 87 -8.90 -0.22 2.92
CA GLY A 87 -9.36 -1.54 2.51
C GLY A 87 -10.42 -1.51 1.40
N VAL A 88 -11.36 -0.58 1.48
CA VAL A 88 -12.51 -0.52 0.55
C VAL A 88 -12.31 0.56 -0.50
N ALA A 89 -12.24 1.82 -0.07
CA ALA A 89 -12.28 2.94 -1.00
C ALA A 89 -11.00 3.02 -1.87
N ALA A 90 -9.81 2.93 -1.26
CA ALA A 90 -8.55 3.06 -1.99
C ALA A 90 -8.36 2.00 -3.09
N PRO A 91 -8.56 0.69 -2.84
CA PRO A 91 -8.33 -0.34 -3.86
C PRO A 91 -9.36 -0.28 -4.99
N ILE A 92 -10.63 0.02 -4.68
CA ILE A 92 -11.65 0.19 -5.71
C ILE A 92 -11.27 1.34 -6.64
N ILE A 93 -10.94 2.51 -6.08
CA ILE A 93 -10.54 3.69 -6.88
C ILE A 93 -9.27 3.38 -7.69
N LEU A 94 -8.26 2.76 -7.07
CA LEU A 94 -7.02 2.37 -7.76
C LEU A 94 -7.30 1.46 -8.96
N LEU A 95 -8.12 0.41 -8.79
CA LEU A 95 -8.38 -0.55 -9.85
C LEU A 95 -9.19 0.07 -11.01
N PHE A 96 -10.11 0.99 -10.73
CA PHE A 96 -10.77 1.79 -11.77
C PHE A 96 -9.78 2.69 -12.51
N SER A 97 -8.85 3.33 -11.79
CA SER A 97 -7.80 4.14 -12.40
C SER A 97 -6.81 3.33 -13.25
N LEU A 98 -6.43 2.14 -12.79
CA LEU A 98 -5.48 1.26 -13.48
C LEU A 98 -5.97 0.81 -14.86
N ARG A 99 -7.29 0.80 -15.11
CA ARG A 99 -7.84 0.55 -16.45
C ARG A 99 -7.41 1.60 -17.48
N GLN A 100 -7.22 2.84 -17.04
CA GLN A 100 -6.94 3.99 -17.92
C GLN A 100 -5.50 4.52 -17.78
N THR A 101 -4.69 3.94 -16.89
CA THR A 101 -3.33 4.39 -16.62
C THR A 101 -2.34 3.24 -16.83
N PRO A 102 -1.22 3.44 -17.57
CA PRO A 102 -0.12 2.48 -17.63
C PRO A 102 0.31 2.02 -16.22
N ALA A 103 0.54 0.72 -16.02
CA ALA A 103 0.97 0.16 -14.74
C ALA A 103 2.31 0.75 -14.26
N SER A 104 3.21 1.11 -15.19
CA SER A 104 4.46 1.80 -14.86
C SER A 104 4.21 3.19 -14.28
N THR A 105 3.39 4.01 -14.93
CA THR A 105 2.96 5.34 -14.44
C THR A 105 2.22 5.22 -13.11
N ALA A 106 1.28 4.28 -13.01
CA ALA A 106 0.53 4.05 -11.79
C ALA A 106 1.45 3.66 -10.63
N SER A 107 2.40 2.74 -10.86
CA SER A 107 3.37 2.34 -9.85
C SER A 107 4.15 3.54 -9.32
N LEU A 108 4.66 4.43 -10.19
CA LEU A 108 5.35 5.64 -9.73
C LEU A 108 4.44 6.59 -8.95
N LEU A 109 3.20 6.81 -9.40
CA LEU A 109 2.22 7.66 -8.72
C LEU A 109 1.91 7.14 -7.30
N LEU A 110 1.97 5.83 -7.06
CA LEU A 110 1.76 5.25 -5.73
C LEU A 110 2.78 5.73 -4.68
N ASN A 111 3.92 6.29 -5.08
CA ASN A 111 4.81 6.97 -4.12
C ASN A 111 4.13 8.13 -3.39
N PHE A 112 3.10 8.74 -3.97
CA PHE A 112 2.35 9.82 -3.36
C PHE A 112 1.63 9.39 -2.07
N GLU A 113 1.45 8.09 -1.83
CA GLU A 113 0.98 7.57 -0.55
C GLU A 113 1.86 8.04 0.62
N SER A 114 3.18 8.03 0.43
CA SER A 114 4.13 8.50 1.46
C SER A 114 3.97 9.99 1.75
N VAL A 115 3.69 10.78 0.71
CA VAL A 115 3.40 12.22 0.81
C VAL A 115 2.12 12.43 1.60
N ALA A 116 1.03 11.78 1.19
CA ALA A 116 -0.26 11.90 1.88
C ALA A 116 -0.17 11.46 3.35
N THR A 117 0.49 10.33 3.61
CA THR A 117 0.74 9.82 4.98
C THR A 117 1.45 10.88 5.82
N THR A 118 2.51 11.49 5.27
CA THR A 118 3.32 12.50 5.96
C THR A 118 2.53 13.79 6.21
N PHE A 119 1.78 14.29 5.22
CA PHE A 119 0.95 15.49 5.39
C PHE A 119 -0.13 15.30 6.46
N ILE A 120 -0.81 14.14 6.46
CA ILE A 120 -1.81 13.83 7.48
C ILE A 120 -1.16 13.74 8.86
N ALA A 121 0.03 13.13 8.98
CA ALA A 121 0.77 13.08 10.23
C ALA A 121 1.12 14.48 10.77
N VAL A 122 1.59 15.38 9.90
CA VAL A 122 1.92 16.77 10.28
C VAL A 122 0.67 17.56 10.69
N ILE A 123 -0.41 17.49 9.92
CA ILE A 123 -1.59 18.34 10.14
C ILE A 123 -2.43 17.82 11.32
N VAL A 124 -2.74 16.52 11.33
CA VAL A 124 -3.67 15.92 12.29
C VAL A 124 -2.97 15.54 13.59
N PHE A 125 -1.79 14.94 13.48
CA PHE A 125 -1.03 14.44 14.64
C PHE A 125 0.06 15.42 15.11
N LYS A 126 0.20 16.57 14.44
CA LYS A 126 1.15 17.65 14.79
C LYS A 126 2.59 17.18 14.86
N GLU A 127 2.97 16.26 13.97
CA GLU A 127 4.33 15.75 13.91
C GLU A 127 5.30 16.73 13.28
N VAL A 128 6.54 16.71 13.77
CA VAL A 128 7.62 17.51 13.21
C VAL A 128 8.32 16.71 12.12
N ILE A 129 8.34 17.26 10.89
CA ILE A 129 9.10 16.68 9.78
C ILE A 129 10.51 17.27 9.70
N SER A 130 11.48 16.46 9.30
CA SER A 130 12.82 16.96 9.03
C SER A 130 12.87 17.73 7.70
N ARG A 131 13.93 18.54 7.53
CA ARG A 131 14.22 19.22 6.26
C ARG A 131 14.39 18.23 5.10
N ARG A 132 14.88 17.01 5.36
CA ARG A 132 15.05 15.97 4.32
C ARG A 132 13.70 15.38 3.91
N ALA A 133 12.83 15.09 4.87
CA ALA A 133 11.47 14.63 4.61
C ALA A 133 10.68 15.68 3.80
N PHE A 134 10.81 16.97 4.13
CA PHE A 134 10.20 18.04 3.35
C PHE A 134 10.64 18.02 1.88
N TRP A 135 11.95 17.94 1.60
CA TRP A 135 12.45 17.88 0.23
C TRP A 135 12.01 16.63 -0.52
N ALA A 136 11.98 15.47 0.16
CA ALA A 136 11.46 14.25 -0.43
C ALA A 136 9.98 14.38 -0.82
N VAL A 137 9.16 14.93 0.08
CA VAL A 137 7.75 15.21 -0.19
C VAL A 137 7.58 16.13 -1.40
N THR A 138 8.39 17.18 -1.51
CA THR A 138 8.40 18.08 -2.67
C THR A 138 8.75 17.34 -3.95
N CYS A 139 9.81 16.52 -3.95
CA CYS A 139 10.22 15.74 -5.12
C CYS A 139 9.12 14.76 -5.59
N VAL A 140 8.50 14.01 -4.67
CA VAL A 140 7.39 13.09 -5.01
C VAL A 140 6.18 13.86 -5.52
N THR A 141 5.87 15.03 -4.94
CA THR A 141 4.76 15.87 -5.38
C THR A 141 4.98 16.38 -6.80
N LEU A 142 6.17 16.90 -7.11
CA LEU A 142 6.53 17.34 -8.46
C LEU A 142 6.47 16.19 -9.47
N ALA A 143 7.01 15.02 -9.13
CA ALA A 143 6.91 13.83 -9.96
C ALA A 143 5.44 13.44 -10.20
N SER A 144 4.60 13.52 -9.18
CA SER A 144 3.17 13.19 -9.28
C SER A 144 2.41 14.16 -10.16
N ILE A 145 2.72 15.46 -10.08
CA ILE A 145 2.16 16.49 -10.97
C ILE A 145 2.53 16.16 -12.42
N LEU A 146 3.82 15.93 -12.70
CA LEU A 146 4.30 15.59 -14.05
C LEU A 146 3.59 14.35 -14.61
N LEU A 147 3.48 13.29 -13.81
CA LEU A 147 2.84 12.03 -14.23
C LEU A 147 1.32 12.13 -14.39
N SER A 148 0.68 13.16 -13.81
CA SER A 148 -0.78 13.36 -13.90
C SER A 148 -1.22 14.15 -15.14
N LEU A 149 -0.28 14.76 -15.85
CA LEU A 149 -0.58 15.53 -17.06
C LEU A 149 -0.88 14.60 -18.24
N ASP A 150 -2.01 14.82 -18.90
CA ASP A 150 -2.40 14.10 -20.11
C ASP A 150 -1.74 14.72 -21.35
N HIS A 151 -1.20 13.85 -22.21
CA HIS A 151 -0.44 14.22 -23.40
C HIS A 151 -0.94 13.52 -24.66
N SER A 152 -2.06 12.77 -24.60
CA SER A 152 -2.62 12.07 -25.77
C SER A 152 -3.37 12.99 -26.76
N GLY A 153 -3.01 14.28 -26.82
CA GLY A 153 -3.52 15.24 -27.81
C GLY A 153 -4.46 16.33 -27.25
N GLN A 154 -4.88 16.26 -25.99
CA GLN A 154 -5.54 17.36 -25.28
C GLN A 154 -4.72 17.73 -24.06
N TRP A 155 -4.43 19.02 -23.87
CA TRP A 155 -3.83 19.51 -22.64
C TRP A 155 -4.86 19.34 -21.51
N GLY A 156 -4.57 18.46 -20.56
CA GLY A 156 -5.49 18.13 -19.47
C GLY A 156 -4.83 17.34 -18.35
N ILE A 157 -5.64 16.94 -17.37
CA ILE A 157 -5.20 16.07 -16.26
C ILE A 157 -5.83 14.69 -16.47
N SER A 158 -5.02 13.64 -16.39
CA SER A 158 -5.48 12.27 -16.49
C SER A 158 -6.41 11.93 -15.32
N LEU A 159 -7.67 11.60 -15.62
CA LEU A 159 -8.64 11.14 -14.62
C LEU A 159 -8.14 9.89 -13.88
N GLY A 160 -7.45 8.99 -14.58
CA GLY A 160 -6.81 7.82 -14.00
C GLY A 160 -5.77 8.22 -12.95
N ALA A 161 -4.87 9.16 -13.28
CA ALA A 161 -3.87 9.66 -12.35
C ALA A 161 -4.49 10.34 -11.12
N ILE A 162 -5.53 11.16 -11.30
CA ILE A 162 -6.27 11.78 -10.17
C ILE A 162 -6.83 10.70 -9.23
N GLY A 163 -7.44 9.64 -9.78
CA GLY A 163 -7.95 8.55 -8.96
C GLY A 163 -6.83 7.82 -8.20
N ILE A 164 -5.64 7.63 -8.80
CA ILE A 164 -4.49 7.02 -8.10
C ILE A 164 -4.02 7.92 -6.96
N LEU A 165 -3.94 9.23 -7.17
CA LEU A 165 -3.62 10.18 -6.10
C LEU A 165 -4.69 10.17 -4.98
N GLY A 166 -5.97 10.04 -5.34
CA GLY A 166 -7.07 9.84 -4.39
C GLY A 166 -6.91 8.57 -3.58
N ALA A 167 -6.56 7.44 -4.22
CA ALA A 167 -6.25 6.19 -3.54
C ALA A 167 -5.05 6.33 -2.60
N CYS A 168 -3.99 7.04 -3.01
CA CYS A 168 -2.84 7.35 -2.16
C CYS A 168 -3.22 8.17 -0.92
N ILE A 169 -4.14 9.13 -1.05
CA ILE A 169 -4.64 9.91 0.09
C ILE A 169 -5.39 9.01 1.07
N LEU A 170 -6.27 8.15 0.56
CA LEU A 170 -7.02 7.18 1.37
C LEU A 170 -6.10 6.18 2.08
N TRP A 171 -5.05 5.70 1.42
CA TRP A 171 -4.01 4.89 2.08
C TRP A 171 -3.18 5.71 3.06
N GLY A 172 -2.95 7.00 2.81
CA GLY A 172 -2.35 7.89 3.81
C GLY A 172 -3.18 8.01 5.10
N ILE A 173 -4.50 8.04 4.97
CA ILE A 173 -5.43 7.99 6.12
C ILE A 173 -5.33 6.62 6.82
N ASP A 174 -5.38 5.53 6.06
CA ASP A 174 -5.24 4.16 6.57
C ASP A 174 -3.94 3.99 7.35
N ASN A 175 -2.80 4.40 6.80
CA ASN A 175 -1.50 4.29 7.45
C ASN A 175 -1.47 5.03 8.79
N ASN A 176 -2.06 6.22 8.86
CA ASN A 176 -2.15 7.00 10.09
C ASN A 176 -3.10 6.37 11.12
N PHE A 177 -4.22 5.76 10.70
CA PHE A 177 -5.09 5.01 11.60
C PHE A 177 -4.45 3.70 12.07
N THR A 178 -3.82 2.96 11.17
CA THR A 178 -3.08 1.72 11.45
C THR A 178 -1.93 1.98 12.42
N ARG A 179 -1.26 3.13 12.32
CA ARG A 179 -0.23 3.54 13.29
C ARG A 179 -0.75 3.53 14.73
N ASN A 180 -1.95 4.04 14.99
CA ASN A 180 -2.55 4.08 16.33
C ASN A 180 -2.84 2.68 16.92
N ILE A 181 -2.84 1.64 16.08
CA ILE A 181 -3.05 0.24 16.47
C ILE A 181 -1.85 -0.66 16.16
N SER A 182 -0.72 -0.11 15.70
CA SER A 182 0.47 -0.89 15.27
C SER A 182 1.14 -1.69 16.40
N ALA A 183 0.90 -1.32 17.65
CA ALA A 183 1.33 -2.08 18.83
C ALA A 183 0.48 -3.34 19.09
N LYS A 184 -0.65 -3.53 18.38
CA LYS A 184 -1.52 -4.71 18.49
C LYS A 184 -1.10 -5.81 17.53
N ASP A 185 -1.65 -7.01 17.72
CA ASP A 185 -1.39 -8.17 16.86
C ASP A 185 -1.55 -7.81 15.36
N PRO A 186 -0.47 -7.78 14.57
CA PRO A 186 -0.52 -7.43 13.16
C PRO A 186 -1.35 -8.42 12.34
N LEU A 187 -1.36 -9.71 12.71
CA LEU A 187 -2.14 -10.72 12.01
C LEU A 187 -3.63 -10.47 12.20
N THR A 188 -4.07 -10.09 13.41
CA THR A 188 -5.49 -9.72 13.64
C THR A 188 -5.88 -8.46 12.88
N ILE A 189 -5.03 -7.44 12.85
CA ILE A 189 -5.31 -6.21 12.08
C ILE A 189 -5.52 -6.55 10.60
N VAL A 190 -4.60 -7.31 10.01
CA VAL A 190 -4.70 -7.67 8.58
C VAL A 190 -5.87 -8.61 8.30
N LEU A 191 -6.19 -9.54 9.20
CA LEU A 191 -7.37 -10.39 9.08
C LEU A 191 -8.66 -9.57 9.01
N VAL A 192 -8.84 -8.62 9.94
CA VAL A 192 -10.03 -7.77 9.96
C VAL A 192 -10.08 -6.85 8.73
N LYS A 193 -8.94 -6.26 8.34
CA LYS A 193 -8.86 -5.46 7.11
C LYS A 193 -9.20 -6.28 5.87
N GLY A 194 -8.59 -7.45 5.72
CA GLY A 194 -8.77 -8.36 4.60
C GLY A 194 -10.22 -8.83 4.48
N PHE A 195 -10.76 -9.48 5.51
CA PHE A 195 -12.14 -9.98 5.46
C PHE A 195 -13.18 -8.87 5.46
N GLY A 196 -12.98 -7.79 6.22
CA GLY A 196 -13.91 -6.67 6.26
C GLY A 196 -14.05 -6.00 4.90
N ALA A 197 -12.92 -5.61 4.31
CA ALA A 197 -12.92 -4.96 3.00
C ALA A 197 -13.28 -5.92 1.86
N GLY A 198 -12.77 -7.15 1.91
CA GLY A 198 -13.02 -8.17 0.91
C GLY A 198 -14.49 -8.57 0.85
N SER A 199 -15.13 -8.78 2.00
CA SER A 199 -16.56 -9.11 2.07
C SER A 199 -17.43 -7.94 1.63
N PHE A 200 -17.11 -6.72 2.06
CA PHE A 200 -17.83 -5.53 1.59
C PHE A 200 -17.75 -5.38 0.08
N SER A 201 -16.54 -5.49 -0.48
CA SER A 201 -16.31 -5.35 -1.93
C SER A 201 -16.96 -6.50 -2.70
N LEU A 202 -17.01 -7.72 -2.14
CA LEU A 202 -17.71 -8.84 -2.75
C LEU A 202 -19.21 -8.57 -2.81
N LEU A 203 -19.81 -8.14 -1.69
CA LEU A 203 -21.23 -7.77 -1.65
C LEU A 203 -21.54 -6.67 -2.65
N LEU A 204 -20.69 -5.63 -2.72
CA LEU A 204 -20.85 -4.55 -3.69
C LEU A 204 -20.73 -5.08 -5.13
N ALA A 205 -19.76 -5.96 -5.43
CA ALA A 205 -19.60 -6.56 -6.74
C ALA A 205 -20.82 -7.39 -7.16
N LEU A 206 -21.42 -8.14 -6.21
CA LEU A 206 -22.64 -8.91 -6.46
C LEU A 206 -23.86 -8.01 -6.70
N VAL A 207 -24.00 -6.92 -5.92
CA VAL A 207 -25.07 -5.92 -6.14
C VAL A 207 -24.93 -5.23 -7.50
N LEU A 208 -23.70 -4.95 -7.92
CA LEU A 208 -23.39 -4.40 -9.25
C LEU A 208 -23.48 -5.45 -10.37
N GLN A 209 -23.83 -6.70 -10.05
CA GLN A 209 -23.95 -7.81 -11.01
C GLN A 209 -22.65 -8.07 -11.79
N ASN A 210 -21.50 -7.83 -11.16
CA ASN A 210 -20.22 -8.19 -11.77
C ASN A 210 -20.17 -9.69 -12.04
N ALA A 211 -19.68 -10.07 -13.22
CA ALA A 211 -19.49 -11.46 -13.57
C ALA A 211 -18.55 -12.16 -12.58
N ILE A 212 -18.90 -13.38 -12.19
CA ILE A 212 -18.02 -14.23 -11.39
C ILE A 212 -16.92 -14.74 -12.32
N PRO A 213 -15.63 -14.45 -12.05
CA PRO A 213 -14.56 -14.86 -12.93
C PRO A 213 -14.31 -16.38 -12.82
N SER A 214 -13.55 -16.92 -13.77
CA SER A 214 -13.18 -18.34 -13.76
C SER A 214 -12.38 -18.71 -12.49
N VAL A 215 -12.44 -19.98 -12.10
CA VAL A 215 -11.77 -20.49 -10.90
C VAL A 215 -10.26 -20.20 -10.90
N SER A 216 -9.61 -20.26 -12.07
CA SER A 216 -8.19 -19.94 -12.21
C SER A 216 -7.87 -18.48 -11.87
N ILE A 217 -8.74 -17.55 -12.32
CA ILE A 217 -8.61 -16.13 -12.02
C ILE A 217 -8.90 -15.86 -10.54
N ILE A 218 -9.92 -16.51 -9.97
CA ILE A 218 -10.22 -16.42 -8.54
C ILE A 218 -8.99 -16.84 -7.73
N PHE A 219 -8.40 -17.99 -8.04
CA PHE A 219 -7.21 -18.48 -7.35
C PHE A 219 -6.02 -17.53 -7.52
N GLY A 220 -5.77 -17.05 -8.73
CA GLY A 220 -4.70 -16.09 -9.01
C GLY A 220 -4.85 -14.78 -8.23
N ALA A 221 -6.07 -14.24 -8.16
CA ALA A 221 -6.37 -13.03 -7.40
C ALA A 221 -6.27 -13.24 -5.89
N LEU A 222 -6.76 -14.37 -5.36
CA LEU A 222 -6.60 -14.72 -3.94
C LEU A 222 -5.13 -14.89 -3.55
N LEU A 223 -4.33 -15.54 -4.41
CA LEU A 223 -2.89 -15.71 -4.20
C LEU A 223 -2.17 -14.37 -4.22
N LEU A 224 -2.43 -13.54 -5.24
CA LEU A 224 -1.90 -12.18 -5.31
C LEU A 224 -2.28 -11.36 -4.07
N GLY A 225 -3.54 -11.45 -3.65
CA GLY A 225 -4.08 -10.85 -2.43
C GLY A 225 -3.33 -11.28 -1.17
N SER A 226 -3.13 -12.57 -1.00
CA SER A 226 -2.44 -13.13 0.17
C SER A 226 -0.98 -12.68 0.29
N ILE A 227 -0.28 -12.54 -0.84
CA ILE A 227 1.13 -12.15 -0.88
C ILE A 227 1.28 -10.63 -0.82
N SER A 228 0.70 -9.92 -1.81
CA SER A 228 0.94 -8.48 -2.01
C SER A 228 0.19 -7.60 -1.02
N TYR A 229 -0.96 -8.04 -0.50
CA TYR A 229 -1.70 -7.29 0.52
C TYR A 229 -1.56 -7.95 1.89
N GLY A 230 -1.80 -9.26 2.02
CA GLY A 230 -1.76 -9.97 3.30
C GLY A 230 -0.37 -9.95 3.95
N MET A 231 0.57 -10.69 3.35
CA MET A 231 1.92 -10.82 3.88
C MET A 231 2.65 -9.47 3.92
N SER A 232 2.50 -8.66 2.88
CA SER A 232 3.09 -7.31 2.83
C SER A 232 2.62 -6.41 3.98
N ILE A 233 1.31 -6.29 4.21
CA ILE A 233 0.79 -5.42 5.28
C ILE A 233 1.20 -5.94 6.65
N VAL A 234 1.25 -7.26 6.87
CA VAL A 234 1.76 -7.83 8.14
C VAL A 234 3.21 -7.41 8.39
N LEU A 235 4.07 -7.53 7.39
CA LEU A 235 5.48 -7.11 7.48
C LEU A 235 5.60 -5.60 7.68
N PHE A 236 4.77 -4.81 7.00
CA PHE A 236 4.71 -3.36 7.13
C PHE A 236 4.30 -2.93 8.55
N ILE A 237 3.26 -3.53 9.15
CA ILE A 237 2.85 -3.22 10.52
C ILE A 237 3.94 -3.60 11.53
N ARG A 238 4.60 -4.75 11.34
CA ARG A 238 5.73 -5.16 12.19
C ARG A 238 6.90 -4.18 12.11
N ALA A 239 7.26 -3.75 10.90
CA ALA A 239 8.29 -2.74 10.71
C ALA A 239 7.88 -1.39 11.31
N MET A 240 6.62 -0.96 11.12
CA MET A 240 6.06 0.26 11.70
C MET A 240 6.12 0.26 13.22
N ARG A 241 5.86 -0.87 13.88
CA ARG A 241 5.98 -1.00 15.33
C ARG A 241 7.39 -0.69 15.83
N ALA A 242 8.42 -1.12 15.10
CA ALA A 242 9.81 -0.98 15.51
C ALA A 242 10.48 0.32 15.02
N LEU A 243 10.08 0.85 13.87
CA LEU A 243 10.74 1.98 13.20
C LEU A 243 9.91 3.28 13.23
N GLY A 244 8.62 3.19 13.54
CA GLY A 244 7.65 4.28 13.39
C GLY A 244 7.09 4.41 11.96
N ALA A 245 5.96 5.09 11.83
CA ALA A 245 5.23 5.18 10.56
C ALA A 245 6.01 5.90 9.45
N ALA A 246 6.65 7.02 9.74
CA ALA A 246 7.39 7.82 8.76
C ALA A 246 8.52 7.02 8.10
N ARG A 247 9.36 6.35 8.91
CA ARG A 247 10.51 5.59 8.41
C ARG A 247 10.12 4.31 7.69
N THR A 248 9.11 3.60 8.18
CA THR A 248 8.59 2.43 7.47
C THR A 248 8.00 2.84 6.13
N SER A 249 7.24 3.95 6.07
CA SER A 249 6.68 4.48 4.82
C SER A 249 7.77 4.92 3.83
N ALA A 250 8.88 5.50 4.32
CA ALA A 250 10.04 5.82 3.49
C ALA A 250 10.69 4.59 2.84
N LEU A 251 10.91 3.53 3.63
CA LEU A 251 11.43 2.25 3.12
C LEU A 251 10.43 1.60 2.15
N PHE A 252 9.15 1.64 2.50
CA PHE A 252 8.06 1.11 1.69
C PHE A 252 7.88 1.88 0.37
N GLY A 253 8.25 3.16 0.32
CA GLY A 253 8.32 3.98 -0.91
C GLY A 253 9.26 3.42 -1.98
N THR A 254 10.04 2.38 -1.70
CA THR A 254 10.78 1.64 -2.75
C THR A 254 9.89 0.69 -3.57
N SER A 255 8.69 0.36 -3.07
CA SER A 255 7.73 -0.56 -3.70
C SER A 255 7.40 -0.21 -5.16
N PRO A 256 7.05 1.06 -5.48
CA PRO A 256 6.88 1.54 -6.84
C PRO A 256 7.97 1.16 -7.85
N LEU A 257 9.24 1.07 -7.44
CA LEU A 257 10.33 0.72 -8.36
C LEU A 257 10.21 -0.73 -8.84
N VAL A 258 9.74 -1.63 -7.97
CA VAL A 258 9.46 -3.03 -8.31
C VAL A 258 8.28 -3.11 -9.27
N GLY A 259 7.22 -2.32 -9.01
CA GLY A 259 6.07 -2.24 -9.91
C GLY A 259 6.44 -1.73 -11.30
N VAL A 260 7.29 -0.71 -11.38
CA VAL A 260 7.87 -0.23 -12.64
C VAL A 260 8.63 -1.32 -13.38
N LEU A 261 9.56 -2.00 -12.69
CA LEU A 261 10.38 -3.05 -13.29
C LEU A 261 9.52 -4.20 -13.84
N LEU A 262 8.57 -4.68 -13.03
CA LEU A 262 7.65 -5.74 -13.44
C LEU A 262 6.70 -5.29 -14.55
N SER A 263 6.28 -4.02 -14.58
CA SER A 263 5.46 -3.49 -15.68
C SER A 263 6.21 -3.56 -17.02
N PHE A 264 7.50 -3.22 -17.04
CA PHE A 264 8.31 -3.36 -18.24
C PHE A 264 8.48 -4.83 -18.66
N LEU A 265 8.76 -5.72 -17.70
CA LEU A 265 9.01 -7.13 -17.99
C LEU A 265 7.74 -7.88 -18.44
N LEU A 266 6.60 -7.62 -17.80
CA LEU A 266 5.36 -8.38 -17.99
C LEU A 266 4.42 -7.74 -19.00
N LEU A 267 4.23 -6.42 -18.94
CA LEU A 267 3.24 -5.71 -19.74
C LEU A 267 3.85 -5.05 -20.99
N ARG A 268 5.19 -4.90 -21.04
CA ARG A 268 5.92 -4.24 -22.13
C ARG A 268 5.36 -2.86 -22.48
N GLU A 269 4.82 -2.16 -21.49
CA GLU A 269 4.24 -0.83 -21.66
C GLU A 269 5.35 0.21 -21.88
N PHE A 270 5.18 1.05 -22.89
CA PHE A 270 6.01 2.23 -23.10
C PHE A 270 5.44 3.39 -22.26
N PRO A 271 6.11 3.81 -21.18
CA PRO A 271 5.66 4.93 -20.38
C PRO A 271 5.81 6.24 -21.17
N SER A 272 5.11 7.28 -20.72
CA SER A 272 5.22 8.62 -21.32
C SER A 272 6.66 9.16 -21.20
N SER A 273 7.02 10.12 -22.04
CA SER A 273 8.32 10.80 -21.93
C SER A 273 8.52 11.47 -20.55
N LEU A 274 7.44 11.95 -19.94
CA LEU A 274 7.47 12.52 -18.59
C LEU A 274 7.83 11.52 -17.50
N PHE A 275 7.59 10.23 -17.72
CA PHE A 275 8.05 9.18 -16.81
C PHE A 275 9.56 9.20 -16.61
N LEU A 276 10.32 9.45 -17.69
CA LEU A 276 11.78 9.51 -17.64
C LEU A 276 12.28 10.70 -16.81
N ILE A 277 11.48 11.75 -16.68
CA ILE A 277 11.78 12.93 -15.84
C ILE A 277 11.32 12.69 -14.40
N ALA A 278 10.17 12.06 -14.21
CA ALA A 278 9.61 11.78 -12.89
C ALA A 278 10.40 10.73 -12.11
N LEU A 279 10.93 9.70 -12.78
CA LEU A 279 11.67 8.61 -12.15
C LEU A 279 12.90 9.12 -11.35
N PRO A 280 13.80 9.96 -11.88
CA PRO A 280 14.90 10.54 -11.11
C PRO A 280 14.45 11.33 -9.87
N LEU A 281 13.33 12.07 -9.95
CA LEU A 281 12.79 12.82 -8.81
C LEU A 281 12.34 11.88 -7.68
N ILE A 282 11.66 10.78 -8.03
CA ILE A 282 11.25 9.74 -7.08
C ILE A 282 12.48 9.06 -6.46
N LEU A 283 13.49 8.72 -7.25
CA LEU A 283 14.73 8.12 -6.76
C LEU A 283 15.47 9.07 -5.79
N LEU A 284 15.49 10.37 -6.10
CA LEU A 284 16.05 11.39 -5.21
C LEU A 284 15.24 11.49 -3.90
N ALA A 285 13.91 11.44 -3.97
CA ALA A 285 13.07 11.46 -2.77
C ALA A 285 13.34 10.26 -1.85
N ILE A 286 13.38 9.05 -2.42
CA ILE A 286 13.73 7.82 -1.69
C ILE A 286 15.11 7.98 -1.04
N PHE A 287 16.10 8.45 -1.79
CA PHE A 287 17.45 8.67 -1.26
C PHE A 287 17.48 9.67 -0.09
N LEU A 288 16.72 10.77 -0.17
CA LEU A 288 16.62 11.77 0.88
C LEU A 288 15.99 11.19 2.16
N LEU A 289 14.93 10.40 2.01
CA LEU A 289 14.25 9.73 3.14
C LEU A 289 15.11 8.65 3.78
N LEU A 290 15.84 7.85 2.98
CA LEU A 290 16.75 6.84 3.51
C LEU A 290 17.91 7.44 4.32
N ARG A 291 18.32 8.68 3.99
CA ARG A 291 19.34 9.42 4.72
C ARG A 291 18.81 10.23 5.89
N GLU A 292 17.51 10.25 6.13
CA GLU A 292 16.95 10.89 7.31
C GLU A 292 17.51 10.21 8.58
N ARG A 293 18.22 10.98 9.42
CA ARG A 293 18.78 10.50 10.69
C ARG A 293 17.87 10.96 11.83
N ASP A 294 17.72 10.08 12.81
CA ASP A 294 16.92 10.19 14.03
C ASP A 294 16.92 11.63 14.62
N THR A 295 15.92 12.46 14.28
CA THR A 295 15.62 13.71 15.00
C THR A 295 14.41 13.60 15.92
N ALA A 296 13.76 12.43 15.98
CA ALA A 296 12.55 12.20 16.75
C ALA A 296 12.79 11.32 18.00
N THR A 297 13.84 11.61 18.77
CA THR A 297 13.92 11.20 20.19
C THR A 297 14.71 12.25 20.97
N LYS A 298 14.07 13.40 21.25
CA LYS A 298 14.34 14.07 22.53
C LYS A 298 13.23 13.62 23.49
N PRO A 299 13.53 12.79 24.49
CA PRO A 299 12.61 12.64 25.61
C PRO A 299 12.60 13.97 26.35
N THR A 300 11.44 14.62 26.42
CA THR A 300 11.13 15.55 27.51
C THR A 300 10.80 14.74 28.74
#